data_AF-A0A965FUQ8-F1
#
_entry.id   AF-A0A965FUQ8-F1
#
_cell.length_a   1.000
_cell.length_b   1.000
_cell.length_c   1.000
_cell.angle_alpha   90.00
_cell.angle_beta   90.00
_cell.angle_gamma   90.00
#
_symmetry.space_group_name_H-M   'P 1'
#
loop_
_entity.id
_entity.type
_entity.pdbx_description
1 polymer ?
#
loop_
_entity_poly.entity_id
_entity_poly.type
_entity_poly.pdbx_seq_one_letter_code
_entity_poly.pdbx_strand_id
1 'polypeptide(L)'
;VLQARSNALCQNPVNPNQYKEAMRALLVAMQGWISAGKAPPPSRFPSLASGTLVKPLPQREAGFPEIPGAKYTGEANHLYINDNDALFPKHVLNKQYAVLVPRVDRDGNDLPGIRSVALQVPLGTHLGWNLRRKGYMEDRSCYLDGSFIPFARYRVDRGNDPRPSLEERYGNKASYVRQVEAAVQRLRGEGFLLPEDAERLLKDARERDIGL
;
A
#
# COMPACT_ATOMS: atom_id res chain seq x y z
N VAL A 1 3.95 -9.64 16.24
CA VAL A 1 3.16 -9.50 14.98
C VAL A 1 2.36 -8.21 15.04
N LEU A 2 2.33 -7.39 13.97
CA LEU A 2 1.39 -6.25 13.87
C LEU A 2 -0.02 -6.76 14.19
N GLN A 3 -0.62 -6.35 15.31
CA GLN A 3 -2.05 -6.57 15.54
C GLN A 3 -2.80 -5.63 14.59
N ALA A 4 -2.88 -6.04 13.32
CA ALA A 4 -3.74 -5.39 12.36
C ALA A 4 -5.17 -5.47 12.92
N ARG A 5 -5.82 -4.32 13.04
CA ARG A 5 -7.20 -4.25 13.53
C ARG A 5 -8.09 -5.07 12.59
N SER A 6 -9.01 -5.85 13.14
CA SER A 6 -10.05 -6.51 12.35
C SER A 6 -11.29 -5.63 12.22
N ASN A 7 -11.90 -5.57 11.03
CA ASN A 7 -13.25 -5.06 10.85
C ASN A 7 -14.19 -6.23 10.60
N ALA A 8 -15.29 -6.32 11.37
CA ALA A 8 -16.25 -7.41 11.27
C ALA A 8 -16.91 -7.52 9.89
N LEU A 9 -16.88 -6.48 9.06
CA LEU A 9 -17.43 -6.45 7.70
C LEU A 9 -16.45 -6.96 6.64
N CYS A 10 -15.15 -6.88 6.89
CA CYS A 10 -14.13 -7.12 5.87
C CYS A 10 -13.59 -8.55 5.91
N GLN A 11 -13.04 -9.02 4.78
CA GLN A 11 -12.43 -10.34 4.65
C GLN A 11 -11.06 -10.41 5.34
N ASN A 12 -10.25 -9.35 5.22
CA ASN A 12 -8.90 -9.30 5.77
C ASN A 12 -8.78 -8.32 6.94
N PRO A 13 -7.77 -8.47 7.82
CA PRO A 13 -7.35 -7.42 8.75
C PRO A 13 -7.07 -6.10 8.02
N VAL A 14 -7.27 -4.98 8.72
CA VAL A 14 -7.12 -3.63 8.16
C VAL A 14 -5.65 -3.28 7.96
N ASN A 15 -5.33 -2.65 6.84
CA ASN A 15 -3.99 -2.17 6.51
C ASN A 15 -3.42 -1.23 7.61
N PRO A 16 -2.35 -1.63 8.33
CA PRO A 16 -1.78 -0.80 9.39
C PRO A 16 -0.80 0.27 8.86
N ASN A 17 -0.53 0.32 7.56
CA ASN A 17 0.43 1.25 6.96
C ASN A 17 0.01 2.70 7.23
N GLN A 18 0.93 3.49 7.80
CA GLN A 18 0.68 4.89 8.11
C GLN A 18 1.21 5.79 6.99
N TYR A 19 0.41 6.80 6.62
CA TYR A 19 0.81 7.86 5.69
C TYR A 19 1.28 9.13 6.43
N LYS A 20 1.12 9.16 7.75
CA LYS A 20 1.26 10.37 8.57
C LYS A 20 2.70 10.89 8.59
N GLU A 21 3.68 10.01 8.59
CA GLU A 21 5.10 10.36 8.58
C GLU A 21 5.47 11.17 7.33
N ALA A 22 5.07 10.68 6.15
CA ALA A 22 5.28 11.38 4.90
C ALA A 22 4.48 12.68 4.84
N MET A 23 3.22 12.68 5.30
CA MET A 23 2.41 13.89 5.37
C MET A 23 3.05 14.98 6.23
N ARG A 24 3.56 14.62 7.42
CA ARG A 24 4.26 15.56 8.32
C ARG A 24 5.51 16.14 7.67
N ALA A 25 6.34 15.30 7.05
CA ALA A 25 7.52 15.75 6.33
C ALA A 25 7.16 16.72 5.18
N LEU A 26 6.11 16.41 4.42
CA LEU A 26 5.64 17.25 3.32
C LEU A 26 5.02 18.58 3.78
N LEU A 27 4.39 18.63 4.96
CA LEU A 27 3.94 19.90 5.55
C LEU A 27 5.12 20.82 5.88
N VAL A 28 6.21 20.26 6.44
CA VAL A 28 7.45 21.01 6.67
C VAL A 28 8.11 21.46 5.36
N ALA A 29 8.12 20.58 4.35
CA ALA A 29 8.62 20.93 3.01
C ALA A 29 7.80 22.06 2.37
N MET A 30 6.47 22.02 2.48
CA MET A 30 5.56 23.07 2.00
C MET A 30 5.86 24.40 2.71
N GLN A 31 6.05 24.38 4.03
CA GLN A 31 6.43 25.59 4.76
C GLN A 31 7.76 26.16 4.25
N GLY A 32 8.79 25.33 4.09
CA GLY A 32 10.10 25.77 3.59
C GLY A 32 10.05 26.30 2.15
N TRP A 33 9.15 25.77 1.33
CA TRP A 33 8.89 26.29 0.00
C TRP A 33 8.28 27.69 0.04
N ILE A 34 7.23 27.88 0.84
CA ILE A 34 6.52 29.16 0.96
C ILE A 34 7.40 30.24 1.60
N SER A 35 8.15 29.90 2.65
CA SER A 35 8.91 30.90 3.42
C SER A 35 10.29 31.20 2.86
N ALA A 36 10.94 30.24 2.21
CA ALA A 36 12.34 30.33 1.81
C ALA A 36 12.60 29.93 0.35
N GLY A 37 11.57 29.66 -0.45
CA GLY A 37 11.71 29.27 -1.85
C GLY A 37 12.38 27.90 -2.06
N LYS A 38 12.56 27.10 -1.01
CA LYS A 38 13.19 25.78 -1.11
C LYS A 38 12.22 24.80 -1.78
N ALA A 39 12.57 24.31 -2.97
CA ALA A 39 11.72 23.37 -3.70
C ALA A 39 11.42 22.11 -2.85
N PRO A 40 10.16 21.64 -2.82
CA PRO A 40 9.81 20.39 -2.16
C PRO A 40 10.35 19.17 -2.92
N PRO A 41 10.38 17.99 -2.29
CA PRO A 41 10.70 16.75 -2.99
C PRO A 41 9.80 16.53 -4.21
N PRO A 42 10.32 15.97 -5.32
CA PRO A 42 9.53 15.72 -6.52
C PRO A 42 8.39 14.73 -6.25
N SER A 43 7.25 14.95 -6.90
CA SER A 43 6.09 14.06 -6.81
C SER A 43 6.40 12.65 -7.34
N ARG A 44 5.78 11.63 -6.73
CA ARG A 44 5.95 10.21 -7.09
C ARG A 44 4.64 9.55 -7.52
N PHE A 45 3.79 10.29 -8.22
CA PHE A 45 2.49 9.77 -8.65
C PHE A 45 2.64 8.57 -9.60
N PRO A 46 1.71 7.60 -9.54
CA PRO A 46 1.62 6.59 -10.57
C PRO A 46 1.34 7.26 -11.93
N SER A 47 1.93 6.76 -13.00
CA SER A 47 1.71 7.30 -14.34
C SER A 47 1.78 6.24 -15.43
N LEU A 48 1.15 6.54 -16.57
CA LEU A 48 1.26 5.74 -17.78
C LEU A 48 2.69 5.76 -18.34
N ALA A 49 3.33 6.93 -18.37
CA ALA A 49 4.68 7.08 -18.91
C ALA A 49 5.72 6.25 -18.13
N SER A 50 5.56 6.14 -16.80
CA SER A 50 6.40 5.29 -15.96
C SER A 50 5.98 3.81 -15.93
N GLY A 51 4.90 3.43 -16.62
CA GLY A 51 4.38 2.05 -16.62
C GLY A 51 3.86 1.58 -15.27
N THR A 52 3.48 2.51 -14.38
CA THR A 52 3.01 2.22 -13.01
C THR A 52 1.50 2.38 -12.83
N LEU A 53 0.80 2.85 -13.86
CA LEU A 53 -0.66 2.72 -14.01
C LEU A 53 -0.98 1.61 -15.02
N VAL A 54 -1.83 0.69 -14.61
CA VAL A 54 -2.19 -0.51 -15.37
C VAL A 54 -3.70 -0.77 -15.26
N LYS A 55 -4.29 -1.56 -16.18
CA LYS A 55 -5.69 -1.95 -16.01
C LYS A 55 -5.83 -2.87 -14.79
N PRO A 56 -6.92 -2.74 -14.02
CA PRO A 56 -7.13 -3.59 -12.85
C PRO A 56 -7.37 -5.06 -13.23
N LEU A 57 -7.95 -5.32 -14.40
CA LEU A 57 -8.19 -6.68 -14.90
C LEU A 57 -7.55 -6.87 -16.27
N PRO A 58 -7.03 -8.07 -16.55
CA PRO A 58 -6.94 -9.25 -15.66
C PRO A 58 -5.91 -9.08 -14.53
N GLN A 59 -6.03 -9.82 -13.42
CA GLN A 59 -5.17 -9.70 -12.21
C GLN A 59 -3.66 -9.64 -12.50
N ARG A 60 -3.19 -10.42 -13.48
CA ARG A 60 -1.80 -10.43 -13.93
C ARG A 60 -1.30 -9.07 -14.45
N GLU A 61 -2.18 -8.23 -14.96
CA GLU A 61 -1.86 -6.88 -15.45
C GLU A 61 -1.60 -5.91 -14.29
N ALA A 62 -2.41 -6.00 -13.23
CA ALA A 62 -2.17 -5.32 -11.96
C ALA A 62 -0.87 -5.81 -11.27
N GLY A 63 -0.48 -7.05 -11.55
CA GLY A 63 0.69 -7.71 -10.95
C GLY A 63 0.42 -8.34 -9.59
N PHE A 64 -0.85 -8.44 -9.17
CA PHE A 64 -1.21 -8.97 -7.85
C PHE A 64 -0.94 -10.49 -7.79
N PRO A 65 -0.11 -10.96 -6.83
CA PRO A 65 0.28 -12.37 -6.77
C PRO A 65 -0.87 -13.28 -6.33
N GLU A 66 -0.78 -14.55 -6.68
CA GLU A 66 -1.72 -15.60 -6.25
C GLU A 66 -1.47 -15.95 -4.77
N ILE A 67 -1.96 -15.12 -3.86
CA ILE A 67 -1.83 -15.31 -2.41
C ILE A 67 -2.94 -16.25 -1.92
N PRO A 68 -2.61 -17.41 -1.29
CA PRO A 68 -3.62 -18.32 -0.76
C PRO A 68 -4.61 -17.62 0.18
N GLY A 69 -5.90 -17.80 -0.09
CA GLY A 69 -6.99 -17.20 0.69
C GLY A 69 -7.27 -15.72 0.41
N ALA A 70 -6.46 -15.04 -0.41
CA ALA A 70 -6.71 -13.67 -0.83
C ALA A 70 -7.51 -13.65 -2.14
N LYS A 71 -8.60 -12.90 -2.18
CA LYS A 71 -9.39 -12.69 -3.39
C LYS A 71 -9.11 -11.33 -4.00
N TYR A 72 -8.91 -11.31 -5.32
CA TYR A 72 -8.75 -10.11 -6.12
C TYR A 72 -9.89 -9.99 -7.13
N THR A 73 -10.68 -8.92 -7.04
CA THR A 73 -11.82 -8.68 -7.95
C THR A 73 -11.48 -7.67 -9.04
N GLY A 74 -10.42 -6.88 -8.87
CA GLY A 74 -10.14 -5.71 -9.71
C GLY A 74 -11.23 -4.63 -9.62
N GLU A 75 -12.09 -4.68 -8.59
CA GLU A 75 -13.13 -3.66 -8.40
C GLU A 75 -12.47 -2.29 -8.18
N ALA A 76 -12.90 -1.33 -9.00
CA ALA A 76 -12.53 0.07 -8.88
C ALA A 76 -13.79 0.91 -9.11
N ASN A 77 -13.78 2.15 -8.59
CA ASN A 77 -14.87 3.08 -8.86
C ASN A 77 -14.96 3.34 -10.37
N HIS A 78 -16.18 3.26 -10.89
CA HIS A 78 -16.44 3.54 -12.30
C HIS A 78 -16.42 5.05 -12.55
N LEU A 79 -15.86 5.46 -13.68
CA LEU A 79 -15.87 6.86 -14.11
C LEU A 79 -16.66 6.98 -15.42
N TYR A 80 -17.94 7.33 -15.30
CA TYR A 80 -18.85 7.45 -16.43
C TYR A 80 -18.68 8.77 -17.17
N ILE A 81 -18.91 8.76 -18.48
CA ILE A 81 -19.11 9.99 -19.24
C ILE A 81 -20.55 10.44 -18.99
N ASN A 82 -20.72 11.70 -18.60
CA ASN A 82 -22.05 12.28 -18.37
C ASN A 82 -22.42 13.25 -19.49
N ASP A 83 -23.67 13.17 -19.92
CA ASP A 83 -24.37 14.25 -20.61
C ASP A 83 -24.79 15.27 -19.55
N ASN A 84 -24.30 16.50 -19.68
CA ASN A 84 -24.55 17.58 -18.72
C ASN A 84 -25.54 18.63 -19.26
N ASP A 85 -26.13 18.43 -20.44
CA ASP A 85 -27.07 19.37 -21.05
C ASP A 85 -28.49 19.24 -20.44
N ALA A 86 -28.75 18.16 -19.70
CA ALA A 86 -29.97 17.97 -18.93
C ALA A 86 -29.85 18.51 -17.49
N LEU A 87 -30.97 18.99 -16.92
CA LEU A 87 -31.07 19.47 -15.53
C LEU A 87 -30.51 18.46 -14.49
N PHE A 88 -30.56 17.17 -14.81
CA PHE A 88 -29.84 16.13 -14.09
C PHE A 88 -28.86 15.47 -15.05
N PRO A 89 -27.54 15.53 -14.79
CA PRO A 89 -26.56 14.84 -15.61
C PRO A 89 -26.88 13.35 -15.72
N LYS A 90 -26.84 12.82 -16.93
CA LYS A 90 -27.13 11.40 -17.20
C LYS A 90 -25.87 10.70 -17.68
N HIS A 91 -25.63 9.49 -17.21
CA HIS A 91 -24.59 8.65 -17.81
C HIS A 91 -24.90 8.42 -19.28
N VAL A 92 -23.94 8.72 -20.14
CA VAL A 92 -23.99 8.30 -21.54
C VAL A 92 -23.81 6.80 -21.56
N LEU A 93 -24.85 6.08 -22.00
CA LEU A 93 -24.85 4.63 -22.03
C LEU A 93 -23.63 4.10 -22.80
N ASN A 94 -23.01 3.06 -22.25
CA ASN A 94 -21.84 2.38 -22.81
C ASN A 94 -20.58 3.26 -22.99
N LYS A 95 -20.51 4.45 -22.37
CA LYS A 95 -19.31 5.31 -22.38
C LYS A 95 -18.77 5.53 -20.97
N GLN A 96 -17.50 5.14 -20.78
CA GLN A 96 -16.76 5.30 -19.53
C GLN A 96 -15.32 5.66 -19.83
N TYR A 97 -14.70 6.39 -18.91
CA TYR A 97 -13.26 6.60 -18.93
C TYR A 97 -12.55 5.30 -18.51
N ALA A 98 -11.37 5.07 -19.07
CA ALA A 98 -10.50 4.00 -18.62
C ALA A 98 -10.05 4.28 -17.17
N VAL A 99 -10.34 3.34 -16.27
CA VAL A 99 -9.87 3.38 -14.89
C VAL A 99 -8.63 2.52 -14.79
N LEU A 100 -7.53 3.13 -14.33
CA LEU A 100 -6.25 2.47 -14.13
C LEU A 100 -5.91 2.50 -12.64
N VAL A 101 -5.17 1.48 -12.20
CA VAL A 101 -4.75 1.33 -10.81
C VAL A 101 -3.22 1.28 -10.72
N PRO A 102 -2.63 1.64 -9.57
CA PRO A 102 -1.23 1.40 -9.31
C PRO A 102 -0.85 -0.06 -9.53
N ARG A 103 0.25 -0.29 -10.25
CA ARG A 103 0.87 -1.61 -10.32
C ARG A 103 1.49 -1.97 -8.97
N VAL A 104 1.42 -3.25 -8.60
CA VAL A 104 2.04 -3.77 -7.37
C VAL A 104 3.36 -4.50 -7.64
N ASP A 105 4.19 -4.63 -6.61
CA ASP A 105 5.38 -5.48 -6.64
C ASP A 105 5.05 -6.97 -6.44
N ARG A 106 6.09 -7.82 -6.41
CA ARG A 106 5.94 -9.28 -6.23
C ARG A 106 5.29 -9.69 -4.90
N ASP A 107 5.31 -8.78 -3.91
CA ASP A 107 4.70 -8.99 -2.60
C ASP A 107 3.27 -8.45 -2.58
N GLY A 108 2.74 -7.93 -3.68
CA GLY A 108 1.41 -7.33 -3.79
C GLY A 108 1.29 -5.91 -3.22
N ASN A 109 2.41 -5.24 -2.92
CA ASN A 109 2.44 -3.88 -2.39
C ASN A 109 2.56 -2.83 -3.51
N ASP A 110 1.86 -1.70 -3.40
CA ASP A 110 1.90 -0.62 -4.40
C ASP A 110 3.33 -0.18 -4.74
N LEU A 111 3.69 -0.28 -6.02
CA LEU A 111 5.01 0.09 -6.53
C LEU A 111 5.25 1.61 -6.60
N PRO A 112 4.34 2.43 -7.18
CA PRO A 112 4.50 3.87 -7.23
C PRO A 112 4.13 4.55 -5.90
N GLY A 113 4.39 5.86 -5.79
CA GLY A 113 4.10 6.65 -4.60
C GLY A 113 5.27 6.75 -3.62
N ILE A 114 5.01 7.38 -2.48
CA ILE A 114 5.95 7.45 -1.37
C ILE A 114 5.84 6.16 -0.58
N ARG A 115 6.77 5.23 -0.81
CA ARG A 115 6.80 3.94 -0.12
C ARG A 115 7.26 4.14 1.32
N SER A 116 6.35 3.99 2.27
CA SER A 116 6.67 4.01 3.71
C SER A 116 7.69 2.92 4.07
N VAL A 117 8.25 2.98 5.29
CA VAL A 117 9.13 1.91 5.80
C VAL A 117 8.42 0.55 5.77
N ALA A 118 7.11 0.49 6.05
CA ALA A 118 6.34 -0.74 5.99
C ALA A 118 6.21 -1.30 4.57
N LEU A 119 6.23 -0.46 3.53
CA LEU A 119 6.25 -0.91 2.14
C LEU A 119 7.66 -1.23 1.65
N GLN A 120 8.70 -0.59 2.18
CA GLN A 120 10.10 -0.89 1.80
C GLN A 120 10.63 -2.16 2.50
N VAL A 121 10.20 -2.40 3.74
CA VAL A 121 10.59 -3.55 4.57
C VAL A 121 9.34 -4.28 5.08
N PRO A 122 8.55 -4.89 4.16
CA PRO A 122 7.24 -5.43 4.49
C PRO A 122 7.30 -6.66 5.39
N LEU A 123 6.30 -6.78 6.24
CA LEU A 123 5.98 -8.01 7.00
C LEU A 123 4.73 -8.70 6.43
N GLY A 124 4.20 -8.19 5.34
CA GLY A 124 2.99 -8.63 4.68
C GLY A 124 2.66 -7.77 3.46
N THR A 125 1.57 -8.10 2.78
CA THR A 125 0.97 -7.29 1.72
C THR A 125 0.06 -6.24 2.35
N HIS A 126 0.28 -4.98 1.99
CA HIS A 126 -0.48 -3.81 2.41
C HIS A 126 -1.28 -3.28 1.22
N LEU A 127 -2.60 -3.49 1.24
CA LEU A 127 -3.49 -3.09 0.15
C LEU A 127 -4.30 -1.85 0.51
N GLY A 128 -4.54 -0.99 -0.49
CA GLY A 128 -5.43 0.16 -0.38
C GLY A 128 -6.93 -0.20 -0.45
N TRP A 129 -7.27 -1.48 -0.57
CA TRP A 129 -8.63 -2.00 -0.67
C TRP A 129 -8.80 -3.25 0.20
N ASN A 130 -10.04 -3.55 0.55
CA ASN A 130 -10.46 -4.77 1.22
C ASN A 130 -11.85 -5.14 0.71
N LEU A 131 -12.20 -6.41 0.79
CA LEU A 131 -13.48 -6.93 0.31
C LEU A 131 -14.37 -7.23 1.50
N ARG A 132 -15.68 -7.08 1.32
CA ARG A 132 -16.64 -7.48 2.35
C ARG A 132 -16.75 -9.00 2.42
N ARG A 133 -16.86 -9.53 3.63
CA ARG A 133 -17.02 -10.95 3.90
C ARG A 133 -18.43 -11.44 3.49
N LYS A 134 -18.59 -12.76 3.41
CA LYS A 134 -19.89 -13.43 3.25
C LYS A 134 -20.94 -12.90 4.23
N GLY A 135 -22.13 -12.59 3.70
CA GLY A 135 -23.25 -12.03 4.45
C GLY A 135 -23.34 -10.50 4.42
N TYR A 136 -22.36 -9.79 3.86
CA TYR A 136 -22.33 -8.32 3.81
C TYR A 136 -22.02 -7.81 2.40
N MET A 137 -22.87 -8.05 1.39
CA MET A 137 -22.53 -7.75 -0.02
C MET A 137 -21.14 -8.27 -0.37
N GLU A 138 -20.99 -9.59 -0.28
CA GLU A 138 -19.72 -10.31 -0.45
C GLU A 138 -18.96 -9.84 -1.70
N ASP A 139 -17.64 -9.73 -1.57
CA ASP A 139 -16.71 -9.34 -2.63
C ASP A 139 -16.86 -7.91 -3.17
N ARG A 140 -17.70 -7.09 -2.55
CA ARG A 140 -17.73 -5.63 -2.77
C ARG A 140 -16.72 -4.94 -1.88
N SER A 141 -16.26 -3.75 -2.29
CA SER A 141 -15.37 -2.90 -1.51
C SER A 141 -15.85 -2.72 -0.05
N CYS A 142 -14.94 -2.98 0.89
CA CYS A 142 -15.14 -2.80 2.33
C CYS A 142 -14.86 -1.36 2.76
N TYR A 143 -15.65 -0.42 2.24
CA TYR A 143 -15.52 1.00 2.55
C TYR A 143 -14.09 1.53 2.33
N LEU A 144 -13.52 2.26 3.29
CA LEU A 144 -12.18 2.84 3.24
C LEU A 144 -11.12 1.97 3.95
N ASP A 145 -11.48 0.75 4.35
CA ASP A 145 -10.54 -0.16 5.00
C ASP A 145 -9.70 -0.88 3.94
N GLY A 146 -8.38 -0.70 4.01
CA GLY A 146 -7.42 -1.49 3.25
C GLY A 146 -7.23 -2.89 3.86
N SER A 147 -6.50 -3.77 3.17
CA SER A 147 -6.17 -5.12 3.67
C SER A 147 -4.73 -5.22 4.14
N PHE A 148 -4.49 -6.06 5.14
CA PHE A 148 -3.18 -6.56 5.51
C PHE A 148 -3.15 -8.09 5.46
N ILE A 149 -2.25 -8.66 4.67
CA ILE A 149 -2.09 -10.10 4.53
C ILE A 149 -0.66 -10.46 4.93
N PRO A 150 -0.43 -11.04 6.13
CA PRO A 150 0.92 -11.29 6.63
C PRO A 150 1.70 -12.26 5.74
N PHE A 151 3.02 -12.16 5.75
CA PHE A 151 3.88 -13.21 5.22
C PHE A 151 3.91 -14.40 6.18
N ALA A 152 4.16 -15.59 5.63
CA ALA A 152 4.51 -16.75 6.43
C ALA A 152 5.77 -16.46 7.26
N ARG A 153 5.84 -16.96 8.50
CA ARG A 153 7.01 -16.75 9.34
C ARG A 153 8.20 -17.58 8.85
N TYR A 154 7.97 -18.87 8.65
CA TYR A 154 8.96 -19.80 8.14
C TYR A 154 8.61 -20.32 6.76
N ARG A 155 9.62 -20.81 6.02
CA ARG A 155 9.42 -21.38 4.67
C ARG A 155 8.36 -22.49 4.65
N VAL A 156 8.37 -23.32 5.68
CA VAL A 156 7.47 -24.49 5.83
C VAL A 156 6.00 -24.08 5.96
N ASP A 157 5.72 -22.87 6.45
CA ASP A 157 4.35 -22.38 6.68
C ASP A 157 3.73 -21.74 5.43
N ARG A 158 4.52 -21.42 4.39
CA ARG A 158 4.03 -20.65 3.24
C ARG A 158 3.12 -21.45 2.31
N GLY A 159 3.22 -22.77 2.32
CA GLY A 159 2.55 -23.62 1.35
C GLY A 159 2.84 -23.17 -0.09
N ASN A 160 1.78 -22.83 -0.83
CA ASN A 160 1.85 -22.34 -2.21
C ASN A 160 1.92 -20.81 -2.35
N ASP A 161 2.05 -20.07 -1.24
CA ASP A 161 2.23 -18.62 -1.31
C ASP A 161 3.53 -18.28 -2.05
N PRO A 162 3.50 -17.48 -3.14
CA PRO A 162 4.70 -17.15 -3.89
C PRO A 162 5.61 -16.16 -3.16
N ARG A 163 5.12 -15.48 -2.11
CA ARG A 163 5.86 -14.47 -1.36
C ARG A 163 6.86 -15.17 -0.41
N PRO A 164 8.13 -14.73 -0.34
CA PRO A 164 9.09 -15.28 0.61
C PRO A 164 8.60 -15.15 2.06
N SER A 165 8.89 -16.16 2.89
CA SER A 165 8.64 -16.06 4.33
C SER A 165 9.52 -15.00 5.00
N LEU A 166 9.19 -14.62 6.25
CA LEU A 166 10.03 -13.70 7.03
C LEU A 166 11.45 -14.25 7.20
N GLU A 167 11.59 -15.56 7.48
CA GLU A 167 12.87 -16.26 7.56
C GLU A 167 13.64 -16.15 6.24
N GLU A 168 13.01 -16.43 5.10
CA GLU A 168 13.65 -16.35 3.78
C GLU A 168 14.06 -14.90 3.43
N ARG A 169 13.31 -13.90 3.91
CA ARG A 169 13.50 -12.49 3.59
C ARG A 169 14.53 -11.78 4.47
N TYR A 170 14.54 -12.11 5.76
CA TYR A 170 15.33 -11.41 6.77
C TYR A 170 16.36 -12.32 7.44
N GLY A 171 16.11 -13.62 7.55
CA GLY A 171 16.93 -14.58 8.30
C GLY A 171 16.80 -14.41 9.82
N ASN A 172 16.96 -13.19 10.32
CA ASN A 172 16.82 -12.88 11.75
C ASN A 172 16.36 -11.43 11.98
N LYS A 173 15.94 -11.15 13.22
CA LYS A 173 15.51 -9.82 13.65
C LYS A 173 16.57 -8.73 13.44
N ALA A 174 17.86 -9.02 13.66
CA ALA A 174 18.92 -8.02 13.49
C ALA A 174 19.04 -7.55 12.02
N SER A 175 18.88 -8.46 11.05
CA SER A 175 18.86 -8.13 9.63
C SER A 175 17.63 -7.32 9.24
N TYR A 176 16.44 -7.67 9.77
CA TYR A 176 15.23 -6.86 9.62
C TYR A 176 15.45 -5.41 10.11
N VAL A 177 16.00 -5.24 11.31
CA VAL A 177 16.28 -3.90 11.86
C VAL A 177 17.27 -3.11 10.98
N ARG A 178 18.34 -3.74 10.48
CA ARG A 178 19.27 -3.07 9.55
C ARG A 178 18.61 -2.63 8.25
N GLN A 179 17.70 -3.45 7.71
CA GLN A 179 16.93 -3.06 6.51
C GLN A 179 15.97 -1.90 6.81
N VAL A 180 15.34 -1.89 7.99
CA VAL A 180 14.53 -0.75 8.44
C VAL A 180 15.38 0.51 8.58
N GLU A 181 16.58 0.42 9.16
CA GLU A 181 17.54 1.53 9.25
C GLU A 181 17.88 2.09 7.87
N ALA A 182 18.17 1.23 6.90
CA ALA A 182 18.43 1.67 5.53
C ALA A 182 17.22 2.36 4.88
N ALA A 183 16.00 1.84 5.07
CA ALA A 183 14.78 2.46 4.54
C ALA A 183 14.49 3.82 5.19
N VAL A 184 14.71 3.93 6.51
CA VAL A 184 14.59 5.19 7.26
C VAL A 184 15.58 6.23 6.73
N GLN A 185 16.86 5.88 6.57
CA GLN A 185 17.85 6.82 6.06
C GLN A 185 17.54 7.27 4.63
N ARG A 186 17.05 6.35 3.77
CA ARG A 186 16.59 6.68 2.43
C ARG A 186 15.48 7.73 2.46
N LEU A 187 14.40 7.48 3.22
CA LEU A 187 13.26 8.42 3.28
C LEU A 187 13.64 9.77 3.88
N ARG A 188 14.56 9.80 4.85
CA ARG A 188 15.11 11.07 5.38
C ARG A 188 15.88 11.83 4.31
N GLY A 189 16.78 11.15 3.59
CA GLY A 189 17.55 11.74 2.50
C GLY A 189 16.67 12.24 1.35
N GLU A 190 15.55 11.59 1.10
CA GLU A 190 14.56 11.98 0.10
C GLU A 190 13.59 13.08 0.59
N GLY A 191 13.64 13.47 1.87
CA GLY A 191 12.76 14.50 2.44
C GLY A 191 11.34 14.03 2.76
N PHE A 192 11.10 12.71 2.84
CA PHE A 192 9.80 12.11 3.16
C PHE A 192 9.69 11.61 4.60
N LEU A 193 10.68 11.87 5.44
CA LEU A 193 10.67 11.43 6.83
C LEU A 193 11.41 12.44 7.72
N LEU A 194 10.74 12.89 8.79
CA LEU A 194 11.32 13.77 9.79
C LEU A 194 12.23 12.99 10.75
N PRO A 195 13.22 13.64 11.40
CA PRO A 195 14.10 12.99 12.39
C PRO A 195 13.34 12.29 13.51
N GLU A 196 12.29 12.91 14.05
CA GLU A 196 11.53 12.37 15.18
C GLU A 196 10.71 11.13 14.77
N ASP A 197 10.15 11.15 13.56
CA ASP A 197 9.45 9.98 13.00
C ASP A 197 10.42 8.84 12.67
N ALA A 198 11.64 9.17 12.22
CA ALA A 198 12.70 8.19 12.02
C ALA A 198 13.09 7.49 13.32
N GLU A 199 13.36 8.23 14.39
CA GLU A 199 13.70 7.67 15.71
C GLU A 199 12.62 6.73 16.22
N ARG A 200 11.35 7.14 16.12
CA ARG A 200 10.21 6.31 16.50
C ARG A 200 10.15 5.01 15.69
N LEU A 201 10.26 5.08 14.37
CA LEU A 201 10.21 3.88 13.51
C LEU A 201 11.36 2.91 13.81
N LEU A 202 12.55 3.43 14.13
CA LEU A 202 13.69 2.62 14.55
C LEU A 202 13.46 1.94 15.90
N LYS A 203 12.93 2.68 16.88
CA LYS A 203 12.54 2.13 18.18
C LYS A 203 11.49 1.03 18.00
N ASP A 204 10.42 1.31 17.25
CA ASP A 204 9.36 0.35 16.94
C ASP A 204 9.93 -0.92 16.28
N ALA A 205 10.89 -0.80 15.36
CA ALA A 205 11.51 -1.94 14.70
C ALA A 205 12.37 -2.79 15.65
N ARG A 206 13.12 -2.17 16.57
CA ARG A 206 13.92 -2.86 17.60
C ARG A 206 13.04 -3.60 18.60
N GLU A 207 11.91 -3.02 18.98
CA GLU A 207 10.99 -3.59 19.97
C GLU A 207 10.06 -4.65 19.36
N ARG A 208 9.73 -4.54 18.06
CA ARG A 208 8.80 -5.43 17.39
C ARG A 208 9.25 -6.89 17.43
N ASP A 209 8.32 -7.75 17.82
CA ASP A 209 8.43 -9.19 17.59
C ASP A 209 7.94 -9.54 16.18
N ILE A 210 8.87 -9.98 15.34
CA ILE A 210 8.62 -10.55 14.01
C ILE A 210 8.57 -12.08 14.05
N GLY A 211 8.94 -12.67 15.20
CA GLY A 211 9.09 -14.09 15.46
C GLY A 211 10.18 -14.79 14.67
N LEU A 212 11.29 -14.08 14.48
CA LEU A 212 12.59 -14.60 14.10
C LEU A 212 13.58 -14.26 15.22
#